data_AF-A0A8C5YLJ5-F1
#
_entry.id   AF-A0A8C5YLJ5-F1
#
_cell.length_a   1.000
_cell.length_b   1.000
_cell.length_c   1.000
_cell.angle_alpha   90.00
_cell.angle_beta   90.00
_cell.angle_gamma   90.00
#
_symmetry.space_group_name_H-M   'P 1'
#
loop_
_entity.id
_entity.type
_entity.pdbx_description
1 polymer ?
#
loop_
_entity_poly.entity_id
_entity_poly.type
_entity_poly.pdbx_seq_one_letter_code
_entity_poly.pdbx_strand_id
1 'polypeptide(L)'
;MYTVTATDEPCIYSNKICEPESFNTTEIPRVCPGAHCNFAFYGGGKTLYHQYINTFHIYNLFVFIWLVNFVIALGQCSLAGAFAAYYWAMKKPDDIPPFPLFTAFGYALRYHTGSLAFGALILSLIQIFKMVLEYMDSQLKKAQNSISKFLQCCLTCCFWCLEKMVKFLNRNAYIMIAIYGKNFCISTRDAFNLLMRNIIKVAVTDEVTHFILFLGKILISGFIGILAFLIFTQKIPTIIQGPTSLNYYWVPLLTVIFGSYLIAKGCFSVYSMCVETIFLCFCEDLERNDGSAEKPYFISPSLHGILIKKHPAPQRQSRNSPSSATHT
;
A
#
# COMPACT_ATOMS: atom_id res chain seq x y z
N MET A 1 2.53 -29.56 -32.02
CA MET A 1 3.27 -29.52 -33.30
C MET A 1 4.72 -29.83 -32.97
N TYR A 2 5.33 -30.75 -33.70
CA TYR A 2 6.72 -31.15 -33.48
C TYR A 2 7.58 -30.60 -34.61
N THR A 3 8.80 -30.20 -34.29
CA THR A 3 9.77 -29.68 -35.27
C THR A 3 11.09 -30.41 -35.16
N VAL A 4 11.78 -30.49 -36.29
CA VAL A 4 13.11 -31.11 -36.35
C VAL A 4 14.15 -30.19 -35.71
N THR A 5 14.86 -30.71 -34.71
CA THR A 5 16.02 -30.08 -34.07
C THR A 5 17.26 -30.90 -34.37
N ALA A 6 18.30 -30.31 -34.96
CA ALA A 6 19.59 -30.95 -35.22
C ALA A 6 20.68 -30.27 -34.40
N THR A 7 21.60 -31.05 -33.82
CA THR A 7 22.69 -30.56 -32.97
C THR A 7 23.95 -30.19 -33.75
N ASP A 8 24.14 -30.76 -34.95
CA ASP A 8 25.36 -30.62 -35.73
C ASP A 8 25.06 -30.17 -37.18
N GLU A 9 25.81 -29.16 -37.65
CA GLU A 9 25.76 -28.53 -38.99
C GLU A 9 24.41 -27.91 -39.42
N PRO A 10 24.38 -27.00 -40.43
CA PRO A 10 23.13 -26.43 -40.91
C PRO A 10 22.28 -27.47 -41.66
N CYS A 11 21.45 -28.20 -40.91
CA CYS A 11 20.47 -29.14 -41.44
C CYS A 11 19.34 -28.39 -42.19
N ILE A 12 19.11 -28.76 -43.45
CA ILE A 12 18.08 -28.18 -44.34
C ILE A 12 16.63 -28.40 -43.86
N TYR A 13 16.43 -29.34 -42.92
CA TYR A 13 15.14 -29.66 -42.31
C TYR A 13 14.96 -29.02 -40.93
N SER A 14 15.93 -28.25 -40.42
CA SER A 14 15.84 -27.58 -39.13
C SER A 14 14.63 -26.65 -39.05
N ASN A 15 13.90 -26.69 -37.94
CA ASN A 15 12.63 -25.98 -37.70
C ASN A 15 11.46 -26.35 -38.63
N LYS A 16 11.57 -27.39 -39.47
CA LYS A 16 10.42 -27.91 -40.22
C LYS A 16 9.56 -28.81 -39.35
N ILE A 17 8.28 -28.86 -39.69
CA ILE A 17 7.27 -29.66 -38.99
C ILE A 17 7.54 -31.14 -39.27
N CYS A 18 7.48 -31.96 -38.23
CA CYS A 18 7.63 -33.41 -38.31
C CYS A 18 6.52 -34.09 -37.50
N GLU A 19 6.24 -35.34 -37.84
CA GLU A 19 5.34 -36.20 -37.09
C GLU A 19 6.18 -37.23 -36.32
N PRO A 20 6.06 -37.31 -34.98
CA PRO A 20 6.89 -38.20 -34.17
C PRO A 20 6.79 -39.68 -34.57
N GLU A 21 5.59 -40.12 -34.97
CA GLU A 21 5.31 -41.51 -35.31
C GLU A 21 5.96 -41.94 -36.63
N SER A 22 6.07 -41.03 -37.60
CA SER A 22 6.65 -41.30 -38.92
C SER A 22 8.08 -40.77 -39.08
N PHE A 23 8.62 -40.07 -38.08
CA PHE A 23 9.93 -39.41 -38.18
C PHE A 23 11.07 -40.37 -38.57
N ASN A 24 11.12 -41.56 -37.95
CA ASN A 24 12.18 -42.56 -38.20
C ASN A 24 12.09 -43.23 -39.58
N THR A 25 10.96 -43.12 -40.28
CA THR A 25 10.78 -43.69 -41.63
C THR A 25 11.01 -42.68 -42.75
N THR A 26 11.12 -41.39 -42.41
CA THR A 26 11.45 -40.32 -43.38
C THR A 26 12.94 -40.28 -43.73
N GLU A 27 13.30 -39.52 -44.76
CA GLU A 27 14.70 -39.29 -45.15
C GLU A 27 15.45 -38.34 -44.20
N ILE A 28 14.75 -37.69 -43.26
CA ILE A 28 15.30 -36.64 -42.40
C ILE A 28 16.45 -37.15 -41.51
N PRO A 29 16.35 -38.31 -40.82
CA PRO A 29 17.46 -38.85 -40.03
C PRO A 29 18.65 -39.34 -40.88
N ARG A 30 18.42 -39.63 -42.17
CA ARG A 30 19.50 -40.02 -43.11
C ARG A 30 20.28 -38.81 -43.61
N VAL A 31 19.59 -37.69 -43.85
CA VAL A 31 20.19 -36.45 -44.34
C VAL A 31 20.83 -35.64 -43.21
N CYS A 32 20.26 -35.67 -42.01
CA CYS A 32 20.77 -34.98 -40.83
C CYS A 32 20.97 -35.99 -39.68
N PRO A 33 22.17 -36.59 -39.58
CA PRO A 33 22.50 -37.51 -38.49
C PRO A 33 22.37 -36.77 -37.14
N GLY A 34 21.63 -37.34 -36.18
CA GLY A 34 21.39 -36.71 -34.87
C GLY A 34 20.22 -35.71 -34.82
N ALA A 35 19.45 -35.57 -35.90
CA ALA A 35 18.22 -34.80 -35.86
C ALA A 35 17.12 -35.53 -35.08
N HIS A 36 16.43 -34.80 -34.20
CA HIS A 36 15.30 -35.29 -33.40
C HIS A 36 14.02 -34.50 -33.72
N CYS A 37 12.87 -35.19 -33.73
CA CYS A 37 11.56 -34.56 -33.83
C CYS A 37 11.06 -34.20 -32.43
N ASN A 38 11.31 -32.97 -31.99
CA ASN A 38 10.98 -32.52 -30.66
C ASN A 38 9.69 -31.70 -30.64
N PHE A 39 8.97 -31.76 -29.52
CA PHE A 39 7.79 -30.93 -29.32
C PHE A 39 8.19 -29.46 -29.34
N ALA A 40 7.54 -28.66 -30.19
CA ALA A 40 7.83 -27.24 -30.32
C ALA A 40 6.77 -26.39 -29.61
N PHE A 41 5.49 -26.55 -29.97
CA PHE A 41 4.39 -25.77 -29.40
C PHE A 41 3.02 -26.39 -29.70
N TYR A 42 2.01 -26.04 -28.90
CA TYR A 42 0.60 -26.40 -29.11
C TYR A 42 -0.04 -25.50 -30.19
N GLY A 43 -0.73 -26.12 -31.17
CA GLY A 43 -1.43 -25.44 -32.28
C GLY A 43 -0.50 -25.05 -33.44
N GLY A 44 -0.83 -25.41 -34.69
CA GLY A 44 0.02 -25.19 -35.86
C GLY A 44 0.27 -23.71 -36.19
N GLY A 45 1.54 -23.31 -36.30
CA GLY A 45 1.97 -21.93 -36.56
C GLY A 45 1.73 -20.94 -35.42
N LYS A 46 2.16 -19.68 -35.62
CA LYS A 46 1.91 -18.53 -34.72
C LYS A 46 0.40 -18.30 -34.59
N THR A 47 -0.29 -19.05 -33.76
CA THR A 47 -1.68 -18.77 -33.41
C THR A 47 -1.75 -17.38 -32.75
N LEU A 48 -2.82 -16.62 -33.02
CA LEU A 48 -3.02 -15.28 -32.46
C LEU A 48 -2.79 -15.28 -30.93
N TYR A 49 -3.16 -16.36 -30.25
CA TYR A 49 -2.91 -16.58 -28.83
C TYR A 49 -1.42 -16.46 -28.43
N HIS A 50 -0.50 -17.15 -29.12
CA HIS A 50 0.94 -17.09 -28.82
C HIS A 50 1.55 -15.72 -29.12
N GLN A 51 0.94 -14.94 -30.03
CA GLN A 51 1.36 -13.57 -30.31
C GLN A 51 0.91 -12.59 -29.21
N TYR A 52 -0.28 -12.79 -28.63
CA TYR A 52 -0.84 -11.91 -27.60
C TYR A 52 -0.54 -12.34 -26.16
N ILE A 53 0.05 -13.53 -25.91
CA ILE A 53 0.32 -14.03 -24.56
C ILE A 53 1.12 -13.04 -23.69
N ASN A 54 2.18 -12.44 -24.26
CA ASN A 54 2.97 -11.43 -23.56
C ASN A 54 2.16 -10.16 -23.26
N THR A 55 1.27 -9.76 -24.18
CA THR A 55 0.38 -8.61 -23.98
C THR A 55 -0.60 -8.89 -22.85
N PHE A 56 -1.18 -10.09 -22.81
CA PHE A 56 -2.07 -10.51 -21.72
C PHE A 56 -1.35 -10.59 -20.37
N HIS A 57 -0.10 -11.06 -20.32
CA HIS A 57 0.69 -11.04 -19.08
C HIS A 57 0.93 -9.63 -18.56
N ILE A 58 1.28 -8.68 -19.43
CA ILE A 58 1.49 -7.27 -19.04
C ILE A 58 0.17 -6.63 -18.59
N TYR A 59 -0.91 -6.88 -19.33
CA TYR A 59 -2.25 -6.40 -18.96
C TYR A 59 -2.70 -6.95 -17.61
N ASN A 60 -2.55 -8.26 -17.38
CA ASN A 60 -2.90 -8.90 -16.12
C ASN A 60 -2.06 -8.37 -14.95
N LEU A 61 -0.76 -8.11 -15.16
CA LEU A 61 0.08 -7.49 -14.14
C LEU A 61 -0.44 -6.09 -13.78
N PHE A 62 -0.79 -5.27 -14.78
CA PHE A 62 -1.34 -3.94 -14.54
C PHE A 62 -2.67 -3.97 -13.80
N VAL A 63 -3.60 -4.79 -14.28
CA VAL A 63 -4.91 -4.96 -13.63
C VAL A 63 -4.73 -5.50 -12.21
N PHE A 64 -3.82 -6.44 -11.98
CA PHE A 64 -3.52 -6.96 -10.64
C PHE A 64 -3.05 -5.85 -9.69
N ILE A 65 -2.07 -5.04 -10.10
CA ILE A 65 -1.57 -3.91 -9.30
C ILE A 65 -2.70 -2.90 -9.03
N TRP A 66 -3.51 -2.60 -10.05
CA TRP A 66 -4.65 -1.70 -9.91
C TRP A 66 -5.74 -2.22 -8.97
N LEU A 67 -6.09 -3.49 -9.05
CA LEU A 67 -7.04 -4.11 -8.14
C LEU A 67 -6.51 -4.13 -6.70
N VAL A 68 -5.22 -4.43 -6.49
CA VAL A 68 -4.61 -4.36 -5.16
C VAL A 68 -4.70 -2.94 -4.60
N ASN A 69 -4.34 -1.92 -5.37
CA ASN A 69 -4.46 -0.53 -4.93
C ASN A 69 -5.91 -0.10 -4.70
N PHE A 70 -6.86 -0.61 -5.50
CA PHE A 70 -8.28 -0.35 -5.31
C PHE A 70 -8.82 -0.96 -4.01
N VAL A 71 -8.47 -2.21 -3.71
CA VAL A 71 -8.85 -2.87 -2.45
C VAL A 71 -8.26 -2.13 -1.25
N ILE A 72 -7.00 -1.67 -1.34
CA ILE A 72 -6.39 -0.85 -0.30
C ILE A 72 -7.15 0.48 -0.14
N ALA A 73 -7.47 1.17 -1.24
CA ALA A 73 -8.22 2.42 -1.22
C ALA A 73 -9.61 2.25 -0.58
N LEU A 74 -10.30 1.16 -0.92
CA LEU A 74 -11.60 0.81 -0.35
C LEU A 74 -11.49 0.56 1.16
N GLY A 75 -10.49 -0.19 1.60
CA GLY A 75 -10.21 -0.41 3.03
C GLY A 75 -9.92 0.88 3.78
N GLN A 76 -9.08 1.75 3.20
CA GLN A 76 -8.73 3.05 3.79
C GLN A 76 -9.96 3.97 3.91
N CYS A 77 -10.76 4.09 2.86
CA CYS A 77 -11.99 4.91 2.87
C CYS A 77 -13.01 4.37 3.88
N SER A 78 -13.15 3.04 3.98
CA SER A 78 -14.10 2.41 4.92
C SER A 78 -13.70 2.63 6.37
N LEU A 79 -12.40 2.44 6.69
CA LEU A 79 -11.86 2.73 8.01
C LEU A 79 -12.00 4.22 8.35
N ALA A 80 -11.65 5.10 7.42
CA ALA A 80 -11.78 6.54 7.61
C ALA A 80 -13.24 6.95 7.86
N GLY A 81 -14.20 6.38 7.13
CA GLY A 81 -15.63 6.64 7.36
C GLY A 81 -16.09 6.20 8.75
N ALA A 82 -15.66 5.03 9.21
CA ALA A 82 -16.00 4.55 10.55
C ALA A 82 -15.40 5.45 11.66
N PHE A 83 -14.12 5.83 11.53
CA PHE A 83 -13.46 6.71 12.50
C PHE A 83 -14.00 8.14 12.47
N ALA A 84 -14.34 8.66 11.29
CA ALA A 84 -14.97 9.96 11.13
C ALA A 84 -16.36 9.98 11.77
N ALA A 85 -17.18 8.94 11.54
CA ALA A 85 -18.49 8.81 12.18
C ALA A 85 -18.37 8.79 13.72
N TYR A 86 -17.37 8.09 14.26
CA TYR A 86 -17.07 8.14 15.69
C TYR A 86 -16.65 9.55 16.15
N TYR A 87 -15.72 10.20 15.44
CA TYR A 87 -15.19 11.51 15.82
C TYR A 87 -16.31 12.56 15.90
N TRP A 88 -17.10 12.67 14.82
CA TRP A 88 -18.14 13.68 14.64
C TRP A 88 -19.47 13.35 15.34
N ALA A 89 -19.59 12.22 16.04
CA ALA A 89 -20.75 11.93 16.87
C ALA A 89 -20.79 12.85 18.11
N MET A 90 -21.87 13.60 18.31
CA MET A 90 -22.02 14.47 19.49
C MET A 90 -22.27 13.64 20.75
N LYS A 91 -23.23 12.71 20.70
CA LYS A 91 -23.54 11.78 21.77
C LYS A 91 -23.00 10.40 21.43
N LYS A 92 -22.01 9.96 22.19
CA LYS A 92 -21.39 8.64 22.06
C LYS A 92 -21.99 7.71 23.13
N PRO A 93 -22.59 6.54 22.78
CA PRO A 93 -22.59 5.90 21.46
C PRO A 93 -23.82 6.18 20.57
N ASP A 94 -24.83 6.92 21.05
CA ASP A 94 -26.16 6.99 20.42
C ASP A 94 -26.16 7.52 18.97
N ASP A 95 -25.28 8.47 18.63
CA ASP A 95 -25.21 9.07 17.28
C ASP A 95 -24.31 8.27 16.31
N ILE A 96 -23.74 7.15 16.76
CA ILE A 96 -22.87 6.31 15.92
C ILE A 96 -23.74 5.30 15.17
N PRO A 97 -23.62 5.18 13.84
CA PRO A 97 -24.41 4.21 13.08
C PRO A 97 -24.11 2.78 13.54
N PRO A 98 -25.12 1.89 13.56
CA PRO A 98 -24.89 0.49 13.90
C PRO A 98 -23.90 -0.12 12.90
N PHE A 99 -22.97 -0.92 13.42
CA PHE A 99 -21.90 -1.54 12.65
C PHE A 99 -21.15 -0.52 11.75
N PRO A 100 -20.47 0.49 12.34
CA PRO A 100 -19.97 1.65 11.62
C PRO A 100 -19.02 1.28 10.47
N LEU A 101 -18.24 0.21 10.62
CA LEU A 101 -17.36 -0.30 9.57
C LEU A 101 -18.12 -0.82 8.35
N PHE A 102 -19.15 -1.64 8.56
CA PHE A 102 -19.93 -2.22 7.46
C PHE A 102 -20.76 -1.15 6.75
N THR A 103 -21.32 -0.22 7.52
CA THR A 103 -22.04 0.95 6.96
C THR A 103 -21.11 1.82 6.11
N ALA A 104 -19.92 2.17 6.64
CA ALA A 104 -18.93 2.94 5.89
C ALA A 104 -18.43 2.21 4.63
N PHE A 105 -18.22 0.89 4.71
CA PHE A 105 -17.86 0.05 3.57
C PHE A 105 -18.95 0.06 2.48
N GLY A 106 -20.22 -0.07 2.89
CA GLY A 106 -21.36 0.04 1.98
C GLY A 106 -21.42 1.39 1.26
N TYR A 107 -21.18 2.49 1.98
CA TYR A 107 -21.11 3.83 1.39
C TYR A 107 -19.92 3.98 0.43
N ALA A 108 -18.75 3.46 0.80
CA ALA A 108 -17.57 3.49 -0.05
C ALA A 108 -17.82 2.76 -1.38
N LEU A 109 -18.44 1.58 -1.34
CA LEU A 109 -18.80 0.82 -2.54
C LEU A 109 -19.91 1.50 -3.37
N ARG A 110 -20.97 2.00 -2.73
CA ARG A 110 -22.14 2.51 -3.44
C ARG A 110 -21.92 3.89 -4.05
N TYR A 111 -21.17 4.76 -3.37
CA TYR A 111 -21.06 6.18 -3.70
C TYR A 111 -19.64 6.62 -4.10
N HIS A 112 -18.59 5.91 -3.66
CA HIS A 112 -17.20 6.40 -3.81
C HIS A 112 -16.31 5.52 -4.69
N THR A 113 -16.80 4.40 -5.20
CA THR A 113 -16.05 3.46 -6.06
C THR A 113 -15.29 4.13 -7.20
N GLY A 114 -15.90 5.08 -7.92
CA GLY A 114 -15.24 5.78 -9.03
C GLY A 114 -14.04 6.63 -8.57
N SER A 115 -14.19 7.39 -7.48
CA SER A 115 -13.11 8.19 -6.90
C SER A 115 -11.97 7.32 -6.37
N LEU A 116 -12.30 6.19 -5.74
CA LEU A 116 -11.31 5.24 -5.23
C LEU A 116 -10.56 4.52 -6.35
N ALA A 117 -11.27 4.11 -7.41
CA ALA A 117 -10.69 3.50 -8.60
C ALA A 117 -9.77 4.46 -9.35
N PHE A 118 -10.14 5.74 -9.45
CA PHE A 118 -9.31 6.78 -10.07
C PHE A 118 -8.02 7.05 -9.27
N GLY A 119 -8.11 7.21 -7.95
CA GLY A 119 -6.92 7.35 -7.10
C GLY A 119 -6.00 6.13 -7.18
N ALA A 120 -6.58 4.92 -7.14
CA ALA A 120 -5.85 3.67 -7.31
C ALA A 120 -5.16 3.57 -8.69
N LEU A 121 -5.82 4.03 -9.76
CA LEU A 121 -5.27 4.02 -11.11
C LEU A 121 -4.03 4.91 -11.23
N ILE A 122 -4.09 6.14 -10.69
CA ILE A 122 -2.94 7.06 -10.68
C ILE A 122 -1.74 6.41 -9.97
N LEU A 123 -1.98 5.81 -8.81
CA LEU A 123 -0.92 5.13 -8.06
C LEU A 123 -0.33 3.94 -8.84
N SER A 124 -1.18 3.12 -9.47
CA SER A 124 -0.73 1.97 -10.26
C SER A 124 0.12 2.37 -11.46
N LEU A 125 -0.23 3.45 -12.16
CA LEU A 125 0.56 3.95 -13.29
C LEU A 125 1.98 4.29 -12.83
N ILE A 126 2.12 5.03 -11.72
CA ILE A 126 3.42 5.39 -11.15
C ILE A 126 4.21 4.15 -10.74
N GLN A 127 3.55 3.15 -10.14
CA GLN A 127 4.18 1.90 -9.75
C GLN A 127 4.71 1.10 -10.94
N ILE A 128 3.96 1.04 -12.04
CA ILE A 128 4.43 0.40 -13.27
C ILE A 128 5.62 1.14 -13.86
N PHE A 129 5.55 2.48 -13.97
CA PHE A 129 6.67 3.25 -14.49
C PHE A 129 7.93 3.02 -13.67
N LYS A 130 7.82 2.99 -12.34
CA LYS A 130 8.92 2.67 -11.44
C LYS A 130 9.46 1.24 -11.67
N MET A 131 8.59 0.24 -11.76
CA MET A 131 8.99 -1.14 -12.05
C MET A 131 9.73 -1.27 -13.39
N VAL A 132 9.29 -0.54 -14.43
CA VAL A 132 9.96 -0.51 -15.73
C VAL A 132 11.34 0.13 -15.62
N LEU A 133 11.49 1.24 -14.90
CA LEU A 133 12.78 1.90 -14.68
C LEU A 133 13.77 1.01 -13.91
N GLU A 134 13.30 0.32 -12.87
CA GLU A 134 14.10 -0.64 -12.09
C GLU A 134 14.48 -1.87 -12.93
N TYR A 135 13.57 -2.35 -13.78
CA TYR A 135 13.86 -3.43 -14.72
C TYR A 135 14.93 -3.02 -15.73
N MET A 136 14.81 -1.83 -16.31
CA MET A 136 15.82 -1.27 -17.22
C MET A 136 17.18 -1.12 -16.53
N ASP A 137 17.22 -0.75 -15.24
CA ASP A 137 18.46 -0.63 -14.46
C ASP A 137 19.19 -1.97 -14.38
N SER A 138 18.43 -3.04 -14.11
CA SER A 138 18.99 -4.39 -14.02
C SER A 138 19.63 -4.86 -15.33
N GLN A 139 19.09 -4.44 -16.48
CA GLN A 139 19.62 -4.77 -17.80
C GLN A 139 20.78 -3.86 -18.22
N LEU A 140 20.69 -2.56 -17.90
CA LEU A 140 21.69 -1.54 -18.23
C LEU A 140 22.95 -1.63 -17.36
N LYS A 141 22.95 -2.39 -16.25
CA LYS A 141 24.18 -2.75 -15.52
C LYS A 141 25.25 -3.42 -16.41
N LYS A 142 24.85 -3.99 -17.55
CA LYS A 142 25.76 -4.54 -18.58
C LYS A 142 26.36 -3.48 -19.50
N ALA A 143 25.81 -2.27 -19.58
CA ALA A 143 26.29 -1.16 -20.41
C ALA A 143 27.03 -0.11 -19.56
N GLN A 144 28.32 0.12 -19.84
CA GLN A 144 29.19 0.98 -19.02
C GLN A 144 29.13 2.49 -19.38
N ASN A 145 27.93 3.09 -19.49
CA ASN A 145 27.83 4.55 -19.72
C ASN A 145 27.51 5.30 -18.41
N SER A 146 28.47 6.10 -17.92
CA SER A 146 28.35 6.87 -16.66
C SER A 146 27.17 7.85 -16.64
N ILE A 147 26.84 8.48 -17.78
CA ILE A 147 25.71 9.42 -17.90
C ILE A 147 24.38 8.68 -17.75
N SER A 148 24.24 7.49 -18.34
CA SER A 148 23.03 6.67 -18.23
C SER A 148 22.77 6.25 -16.79
N LYS A 149 23.84 5.89 -16.05
CA LYS A 149 23.75 5.52 -14.63
C LYS A 149 23.31 6.70 -13.76
N PHE A 150 23.83 7.90 -14.01
CA PHE A 150 23.43 9.10 -13.28
C PHE A 150 21.96 9.46 -13.53
N LEU A 151 21.53 9.50 -14.79
CA LEU A 151 20.14 9.81 -15.16
C LEU A 151 19.17 8.78 -14.57
N GLN A 152 19.52 7.49 -14.61
CA GLN A 152 18.72 6.42 -14.05
C GLN A 152 18.61 6.47 -12.52
N CYS A 153 19.68 6.83 -11.83
CA CYS A 153 19.64 7.08 -10.39
C CYS A 153 18.67 8.23 -10.06
N CYS A 154 18.78 9.35 -10.79
CA CYS A 154 17.92 10.51 -10.60
C CYS A 154 16.44 10.16 -10.85
N LEU A 155 16.12 9.50 -11.98
CA LEU A 155 14.75 9.09 -12.31
C LEU A 155 14.17 8.12 -11.29
N THR A 156 14.94 7.10 -10.87
CA THR A 156 14.50 6.14 -9.84
C THR A 156 14.18 6.86 -8.52
N CYS A 157 15.02 7.82 -8.11
CA CYS A 157 14.77 8.65 -6.93
C CYS A 157 13.49 9.50 -7.08
N CYS A 158 13.33 10.20 -8.21
CA CYS A 158 12.14 11.02 -8.48
C CYS A 158 10.85 10.21 -8.47
N PHE A 159 10.83 9.04 -9.12
CA PHE A 159 9.65 8.17 -9.13
C PHE A 159 9.38 7.54 -7.77
N TRP A 160 10.41 7.24 -6.98
CA TRP A 160 10.26 6.82 -5.60
C TRP A 160 9.60 7.92 -4.75
N CYS A 161 10.08 9.17 -4.85
CA CYS A 161 9.48 10.32 -4.18
C CYS A 161 8.04 10.57 -4.63
N LEU A 162 7.78 10.49 -5.94
CA LEU A 162 6.44 10.66 -6.52
C LEU A 162 5.48 9.58 -6.03
N GLU A 163 5.90 8.32 -6.00
CA GLU A 163 5.09 7.21 -5.46
C GLU A 163 4.72 7.48 -4.00
N LYS A 164 5.68 7.93 -3.18
CA LYS A 164 5.44 8.26 -1.77
C LYS A 164 4.47 9.42 -1.62
N MET A 165 4.66 10.50 -2.39
CA MET A 165 3.78 11.66 -2.37
C MET A 165 2.36 11.31 -2.80
N VAL A 166 2.19 10.55 -3.89
CA VAL A 166 0.86 10.15 -4.36
C VAL A 166 0.18 9.19 -3.39
N LYS A 167 0.90 8.26 -2.77
CA LYS A 167 0.33 7.44 -1.68
C LYS A 167 -0.18 8.29 -0.53
N PHE A 168 0.60 9.30 -0.11
CA PHE A 168 0.21 10.23 0.94
C PHE A 168 -1.03 11.04 0.54
N LEU A 169 -1.06 11.62 -0.66
CA LEU A 169 -2.19 12.39 -1.16
C LEU A 169 -3.46 11.54 -1.28
N ASN A 170 -3.37 10.36 -1.90
CA ASN A 170 -4.49 9.42 -2.04
C ASN A 170 -5.09 9.08 -0.68
N ARG A 171 -4.24 8.73 0.29
CA ARG A 171 -4.68 8.33 1.62
C ARG A 171 -5.47 9.43 2.32
N ASN A 172 -4.96 10.67 2.29
CA ASN A 172 -5.66 11.82 2.88
C ASN A 172 -6.90 12.23 2.08
N ALA A 173 -6.87 12.09 0.74
CA ALA A 173 -8.04 12.30 -0.11
C ALA A 173 -9.16 11.32 0.24
N TYR A 174 -8.84 10.03 0.48
CA TYR A 174 -9.84 9.03 0.87
C TYR A 174 -10.49 9.35 2.21
N ILE A 175 -9.76 9.95 3.16
CA ILE A 175 -10.33 10.45 4.41
C ILE A 175 -11.33 11.59 4.12
N MET A 176 -10.95 12.58 3.31
CA MET A 176 -11.85 13.69 2.94
C MET A 176 -13.08 13.22 2.14
N ILE A 177 -12.93 12.20 1.28
CA ILE A 177 -14.05 11.57 0.58
C ILE A 177 -14.98 10.90 1.61
N ALA A 178 -14.44 10.20 2.60
CA ALA A 178 -15.26 9.55 3.62
C ALA A 178 -16.03 10.54 4.50
N ILE A 179 -15.48 11.74 4.74
CA ILE A 179 -16.14 12.79 5.53
C ILE A 179 -17.18 13.56 4.71
N TYR A 180 -16.85 13.98 3.47
CA TYR A 180 -17.68 14.90 2.68
C TYR A 180 -18.38 14.31 1.48
N GLY A 181 -17.98 13.12 1.04
CA GLY A 181 -18.51 12.49 -0.16
C GLY A 181 -18.20 13.23 -1.47
N LYS A 182 -17.20 14.12 -1.50
CA LYS A 182 -16.79 14.85 -2.71
C LYS A 182 -15.98 13.96 -3.66
N ASN A 183 -15.84 14.38 -4.92
CA ASN A 183 -15.00 13.69 -5.89
C ASN A 183 -13.50 13.74 -5.53
N PHE A 184 -12.71 12.84 -6.12
CA PHE A 184 -11.30 12.64 -5.76
C PHE A 184 -10.45 13.93 -5.84
N CYS A 185 -10.57 14.70 -6.92
CA CYS A 185 -9.74 15.88 -7.13
C CYS A 185 -10.01 16.99 -6.11
N ILE A 186 -11.29 17.24 -5.81
CA ILE A 186 -11.68 18.24 -4.80
C ILE A 186 -11.22 17.77 -3.42
N SER A 187 -11.48 16.51 -3.06
CA SER A 187 -11.05 15.95 -1.76
C SER A 187 -9.54 15.97 -1.58
N THR A 188 -8.78 15.73 -2.66
CA THR A 188 -7.30 15.82 -2.63
C THR A 188 -6.85 17.25 -2.38
N ARG A 189 -7.44 18.22 -3.07
CA ARG A 189 -7.13 19.65 -2.88
C ARG A 189 -7.46 20.11 -1.46
N ASP A 190 -8.64 19.75 -0.95
CA ASP A 190 -9.07 20.14 0.39
C ASP A 190 -8.15 19.50 1.46
N ALA A 191 -7.86 18.20 1.33
CA ALA A 191 -6.91 17.49 2.20
C ALA A 191 -5.53 18.16 2.19
N PHE A 192 -4.97 18.41 1.00
CA PHE A 192 -3.65 19.00 0.86
C PHE A 192 -3.58 20.40 1.51
N ASN A 193 -4.57 21.25 1.25
CA ASN A 193 -4.60 22.60 1.83
C ASN A 193 -4.70 22.57 3.36
N LEU A 194 -5.53 21.69 3.92
CA LEU A 194 -5.68 21.53 5.37
C LEU A 194 -4.36 21.07 6.02
N LEU A 195 -3.71 20.08 5.41
CA LEU A 195 -2.43 19.54 5.88
C LEU A 195 -1.30 20.56 5.79
N MET A 196 -1.22 21.32 4.69
CA MET A 196 -0.18 22.35 4.53
C MET A 196 -0.28 23.46 5.57
N ARG A 197 -1.50 23.85 5.96
CA ARG A 197 -1.71 24.84 7.03
C ARG A 197 -1.28 24.32 8.41
N ASN A 198 -1.32 23.02 8.61
CA ASN A 198 -0.97 22.35 9.87
C ASN A 198 0.29 21.48 9.74
N ILE A 199 1.19 21.80 8.81
CA ILE A 199 2.29 20.90 8.41
C ILE A 199 3.20 20.47 9.56
N ILE A 200 3.46 21.35 10.53
CA ILE A 200 4.28 21.04 11.71
C ILE A 200 3.58 19.96 12.57
N LYS A 201 2.28 20.10 12.80
CA LYS A 201 1.49 19.12 13.55
C LYS A 201 1.43 17.79 12.81
N VAL A 202 1.22 17.84 11.49
CA VAL A 202 1.22 16.65 10.62
C VAL A 202 2.54 15.90 10.74
N ALA A 203 3.67 16.59 10.59
CA ALA A 203 4.99 15.97 10.65
C ALA A 203 5.27 15.32 12.01
N VAL A 204 4.96 16.03 13.11
CA VAL A 204 5.15 15.48 14.46
C VAL A 204 4.24 14.26 14.70
N THR A 205 2.97 14.33 14.31
CA THR A 205 2.03 13.22 14.48
C THR A 205 2.44 12.01 13.64
N ASP A 206 2.87 12.20 12.39
CA ASP A 206 3.32 11.12 11.51
C ASP A 206 4.56 10.42 12.07
N GLU A 207 5.59 11.17 12.47
CA GLU A 207 6.83 10.61 13.04
C GLU A 207 6.59 9.84 14.35
N VAL A 208 5.82 10.41 15.27
CA VAL A 208 5.49 9.75 16.54
C VAL A 208 4.68 8.47 16.29
N THR A 209 3.72 8.53 15.38
CA THR A 209 2.88 7.37 15.02
C THR A 209 3.74 6.28 14.39
N HIS A 210 4.64 6.64 13.47
CA HIS A 210 5.53 5.69 12.82
C HIS A 210 6.41 4.96 13.85
N PHE A 211 7.02 5.71 14.77
CA PHE A 211 7.87 5.16 15.82
C PHE A 211 7.12 4.20 16.76
N ILE A 212 5.96 4.63 17.29
CA ILE A 212 5.18 3.82 18.23
C ILE A 212 4.67 2.54 17.56
N LEU A 213 4.12 2.63 16.36
CA LEU A 213 3.61 1.47 15.64
C LEU A 213 4.74 0.55 15.17
N PHE A 214 5.93 1.08 14.89
CA PHE A 214 7.12 0.29 14.59
C PHE A 214 7.56 -0.52 15.81
N LEU A 215 7.71 0.13 16.97
CA LEU A 215 8.06 -0.53 18.22
C LEU A 215 7.06 -1.63 18.58
N GLY A 216 5.76 -1.37 18.42
CA GLY A 216 4.71 -2.37 18.63
C GLY A 216 4.87 -3.63 17.76
N LYS A 217 5.21 -3.48 16.47
CA LYS A 217 5.44 -4.63 15.56
C LYS A 217 6.62 -5.49 16.02
N ILE A 218 7.72 -4.85 16.42
CA ILE A 218 8.92 -5.54 16.90
C ILE A 218 8.65 -6.25 18.23
N LEU A 219 7.94 -5.60 19.16
CA LEU A 219 7.59 -6.22 20.45
C LEU A 219 6.71 -7.45 20.29
N ILE A 220 5.66 -7.39 19.46
CA ILE A 220 4.77 -8.54 19.21
C ILE A 220 5.56 -9.67 18.53
N SER A 221 6.30 -9.37 17.47
CA SER A 221 7.07 -10.39 16.74
C SER A 221 8.17 -11.01 17.60
N GLY A 222 8.85 -10.20 18.42
CA GLY A 222 9.87 -10.65 19.37
C GLY A 222 9.29 -11.54 20.47
N PHE A 223 8.16 -11.15 21.08
CA PHE A 223 7.49 -11.95 22.11
C PHE A 223 7.06 -13.32 21.56
N ILE A 224 6.42 -13.35 20.38
CA ILE A 224 6.03 -14.60 19.71
C ILE A 224 7.26 -15.43 19.32
N GLY A 225 8.35 -14.78 18.89
CA GLY A 225 9.62 -15.45 18.60
C GLY A 225 10.25 -16.12 19.82
N ILE A 226 10.26 -15.43 20.97
CA ILE A 226 10.76 -16.00 22.24
C ILE A 226 9.90 -17.19 22.65
N LEU A 227 8.57 -17.07 22.58
CA LEU A 227 7.66 -18.16 22.91
C LEU A 227 7.87 -19.37 21.99
N ALA A 228 7.97 -19.15 20.68
CA ALA A 228 8.25 -20.19 19.70
C ALA A 228 9.61 -20.87 19.95
N PHE A 229 10.64 -20.10 20.29
CA PHE A 229 11.95 -20.63 20.64
C PHE A 229 11.89 -21.54 21.87
N LEU A 230 11.21 -21.12 22.95
CA LEU A 230 11.06 -21.91 24.17
C LEU A 230 10.28 -23.22 23.94
N ILE A 231 9.27 -23.18 23.07
CA ILE A 231 8.49 -24.36 22.66
C ILE A 231 9.36 -25.32 21.84
N PHE A 232 10.05 -24.84 20.81
CA PHE A 232 10.83 -25.71 19.92
C PHE A 232 12.12 -26.25 20.57
N THR A 233 12.63 -25.60 21.61
CA THR A 233 13.78 -26.10 22.41
C THR A 233 13.35 -26.90 23.65
N GLN A 234 12.05 -27.22 23.79
CA GLN A 234 11.50 -28.02 24.89
C GLN A 234 11.81 -27.50 26.30
N LYS A 235 12.11 -26.19 26.44
CA LYS A 235 12.38 -25.59 27.76
C LYS A 235 11.12 -25.43 28.62
N ILE A 236 9.94 -25.66 28.02
CA ILE A 236 8.64 -25.69 28.69
C ILE A 236 7.92 -27.01 28.33
N PRO A 237 8.14 -28.10 29.09
CA PRO A 237 7.53 -29.41 28.81
C PRO A 237 6.02 -29.46 29.06
N THR A 238 5.44 -28.42 29.66
CA THR A 238 4.03 -28.37 30.08
C THR A 238 3.02 -28.18 28.95
N ILE A 239 3.46 -27.78 27.74
CA ILE A 239 2.53 -27.39 26.65
C ILE A 239 2.39 -28.47 25.56
N ILE A 240 3.36 -29.38 25.39
CA ILE A 240 3.34 -30.37 24.29
C ILE A 240 3.76 -31.76 24.77
N GLN A 241 2.80 -32.69 24.89
CA GLN A 241 3.02 -34.13 25.14
C GLN A 241 3.35 -34.89 23.84
N GLY A 242 4.25 -34.36 23.01
CA GLY A 242 4.58 -34.93 21.70
C GLY A 242 6.10 -34.96 21.45
N PRO A 243 6.61 -35.90 20.64
CA PRO A 243 8.03 -36.03 20.35
C PRO A 243 8.45 -34.89 19.42
N THR A 244 8.73 -33.71 19.98
CA THR A 244 9.17 -32.53 19.23
C THR A 244 10.69 -32.47 19.12
N SER A 245 11.33 -33.59 18.75
CA SER A 245 12.72 -33.54 18.30
C SER A 245 12.76 -32.99 16.87
N LEU A 246 12.76 -31.66 16.74
CA LEU A 246 13.01 -31.02 15.44
C LEU A 246 14.51 -31.03 15.15
N ASN A 247 14.92 -31.72 14.08
CA ASN A 247 16.30 -31.67 13.59
C ASN A 247 16.74 -30.26 13.18
N TYR A 248 15.82 -29.43 12.68
CA TYR A 248 16.06 -28.04 12.28
C TYR A 248 14.97 -27.09 12.80
N TYR A 249 15.06 -26.68 14.07
CA TYR A 249 14.08 -25.76 14.67
C TYR A 249 14.14 -24.31 14.14
N TRP A 250 15.24 -23.92 13.47
CA TRP A 250 15.43 -22.56 12.95
C TRP A 250 14.43 -22.19 11.84
N VAL A 251 14.11 -23.12 10.94
CA VAL A 251 13.17 -22.87 9.82
C VAL A 251 11.76 -22.54 10.32
N PRO A 252 11.11 -23.37 11.17
CA PRO A 252 9.80 -23.03 11.72
C PRO A 252 9.86 -21.81 12.64
N LEU A 253 10.95 -21.59 13.39
CA LEU A 253 11.13 -20.39 14.21
C LEU A 253 11.11 -19.11 13.37
N LEU A 254 11.92 -19.03 12.32
CA LEU A 254 11.97 -17.87 11.43
C LEU A 254 10.63 -17.66 10.71
N THR A 255 9.95 -18.74 10.34
CA THR A 255 8.62 -18.68 9.72
C THR A 255 7.59 -18.06 10.67
N VAL A 256 7.60 -18.45 11.96
CA VAL A 256 6.70 -17.90 12.98
C VAL A 256 7.02 -16.41 13.27
N ILE A 257 8.30 -16.05 13.37
CA ILE A 257 8.72 -14.65 13.57
C ILE A 257 8.28 -13.78 12.38
N PHE A 258 8.55 -14.24 11.15
CA PHE A 258 8.16 -13.50 9.95
C PHE A 258 6.63 -13.41 9.80
N GLY A 259 5.92 -14.52 10.01
CA GLY A 259 4.45 -14.55 9.95
C GLY A 259 3.81 -13.63 10.99
N SER A 260 4.30 -13.64 12.23
CA SER A 260 3.81 -12.75 13.29
C SER A 260 4.07 -11.27 12.97
N TYR A 261 5.21 -10.93 12.37
CA TYR A 261 5.48 -9.56 11.91
C TYR A 261 4.51 -9.13 10.81
N LEU A 262 4.19 -9.99 9.84
CA LEU A 262 3.23 -9.68 8.77
C LEU A 262 1.82 -9.46 9.33
N ILE A 263 1.37 -10.30 10.26
CA ILE A 263 0.07 -10.14 10.93
C ILE A 263 0.04 -8.84 11.72
N ALA A 264 1.07 -8.58 12.53
CA ALA A 264 1.18 -7.34 13.31
C ALA A 264 1.15 -6.11 12.38
N LYS A 265 1.86 -6.14 11.26
CA LYS A 265 1.83 -5.07 10.25
C LYS A 265 0.41 -4.83 9.71
N GLY A 266 -0.35 -5.89 9.44
CA GLY A 266 -1.75 -5.81 9.04
C GLY A 266 -2.61 -5.14 10.11
N CYS A 267 -2.55 -5.60 11.36
CA CYS A 267 -3.31 -5.02 12.47
C CYS A 267 -2.94 -3.55 12.70
N PHE A 268 -1.65 -3.21 12.77
CA PHE A 268 -1.19 -1.85 12.98
C PHE A 268 -1.49 -0.90 11.82
N SER A 269 -1.78 -1.41 10.61
CA SER A 269 -2.24 -0.56 9.50
C SER A 269 -3.58 0.11 9.80
N VAL A 270 -4.48 -0.57 10.54
CA VAL A 270 -5.76 -0.03 10.98
C VAL A 270 -5.56 1.11 11.97
N TYR A 271 -4.63 0.95 12.93
CA TYR A 271 -4.27 2.00 13.88
C TYR A 271 -3.66 3.22 13.19
N SER A 272 -2.79 3.02 12.20
CA SER A 272 -2.24 4.13 11.41
C SER A 272 -3.35 4.89 10.67
N MET A 273 -4.33 4.21 10.07
CA MET A 273 -5.50 4.86 9.47
C MET A 273 -6.35 5.62 10.49
N CYS A 274 -6.52 5.07 11.70
CA CYS A 274 -7.25 5.71 12.79
C CYS A 274 -6.60 7.04 13.19
N VAL A 275 -5.29 7.02 13.47
CA VAL A 275 -4.56 8.21 13.90
C VAL A 275 -4.63 9.31 12.85
N GLU A 276 -4.41 8.99 11.58
CA GLU A 276 -4.49 9.98 10.49
C GLU A 276 -5.90 10.52 10.29
N THR A 277 -6.92 9.67 10.38
CA THR A 277 -8.31 10.11 10.25
C THR A 277 -8.70 11.04 11.39
N ILE A 278 -8.42 10.66 12.64
CA ILE A 278 -8.71 11.48 13.81
C ILE A 278 -7.93 12.80 13.76
N PHE A 279 -6.67 12.76 13.33
CA PHE A 279 -5.84 13.95 13.19
C PHE A 279 -6.38 14.90 12.12
N LEU A 280 -6.81 14.38 10.97
CA LEU A 280 -7.41 15.20 9.92
C LEU A 280 -8.74 15.79 10.37
N CYS A 281 -9.62 14.99 11.00
CA CYS A 281 -10.85 15.47 11.60
C CYS A 281 -10.58 16.56 12.64
N PHE A 282 -9.52 16.42 13.46
CA PHE A 282 -9.11 17.44 14.41
C PHE A 282 -8.67 18.74 13.75
N CYS A 283 -7.84 18.68 12.71
CA CYS A 283 -7.44 19.88 11.99
C CYS A 283 -8.66 20.60 11.40
N GLU A 284 -9.62 19.83 10.88
CA GLU A 284 -10.86 20.36 10.33
C GLU A 284 -11.79 20.93 11.41
N ASP A 285 -11.90 20.27 12.57
CA ASP A 285 -12.67 20.75 13.74
C ASP A 285 -12.15 22.10 14.21
N LEU A 286 -10.82 22.28 14.24
CA LEU A 286 -10.18 23.56 14.56
C LEU A 286 -10.44 24.68 13.54
N GLU A 287 -10.66 24.35 12.26
CA GLU A 287 -10.97 25.37 11.25
C GLU A 287 -12.47 25.74 11.23
N ARG A 288 -13.34 24.80 11.60
CA ARG A 288 -14.80 24.96 11.52
C ARG A 288 -15.45 25.49 12.78
N ASN A 289 -14.94 25.05 13.92
CA ASN A 289 -15.53 25.31 15.22
C ASN A 289 -14.61 26.24 16.00
N ASP A 290 -15.22 27.15 16.75
CA ASP A 290 -14.53 28.14 17.57
C ASP A 290 -14.64 27.84 19.07
N GLY A 291 -15.39 26.80 19.43
CA GLY A 291 -15.64 26.41 20.82
C GLY A 291 -16.76 27.22 21.49
N SER A 292 -17.50 28.02 20.72
CA SER A 292 -18.72 28.68 21.21
C SER A 292 -19.84 27.67 21.47
N ALA A 293 -20.89 28.10 22.19
CA ALA A 293 -22.06 27.25 22.43
C ALA A 293 -22.80 26.88 21.12
N GLU A 294 -22.67 27.71 20.08
CA GLU A 294 -23.25 27.46 18.75
C GLU A 294 -22.38 26.53 17.89
N LYS A 295 -21.06 26.55 18.09
CA LYS A 295 -20.08 25.72 17.37
C LYS A 295 -19.06 25.09 18.33
N PRO A 296 -19.50 24.13 19.17
CA PRO A 296 -18.61 23.46 20.10
C PRO A 296 -17.64 22.55 19.35
N TYR A 297 -16.47 22.35 19.93
CA TYR A 297 -15.52 21.35 19.43
C TYR A 297 -16.05 19.93 19.68
N PHE A 298 -15.84 19.04 18.72
CA PHE A 298 -16.21 17.62 18.82
C PHE A 298 -15.12 16.77 19.49
N ILE A 299 -13.90 17.31 19.57
CA ILE A 299 -12.77 16.68 20.25
C ILE A 299 -12.99 16.55 21.77
N SER A 300 -12.45 15.47 22.36
CA SER A 300 -12.48 15.30 23.81
C SER A 300 -11.67 16.39 24.53
N PRO A 301 -12.10 16.86 25.71
CA PRO A 301 -11.41 17.93 26.44
C PRO A 301 -9.93 17.62 26.74
N SER A 302 -9.61 16.34 27.03
CA SER A 302 -8.24 15.89 27.30
C SER A 302 -7.33 16.03 26.07
N LEU A 303 -7.81 15.67 24.88
CA LEU A 303 -7.04 15.76 23.64
C LEU A 303 -6.91 17.22 23.17
N HIS A 304 -7.99 18.01 23.30
CA HIS A 304 -7.97 19.45 23.05
C HIS A 304 -6.92 20.15 23.93
N GLY A 305 -6.87 19.82 25.23
CA GLY A 305 -5.90 20.37 26.17
C GLY A 305 -4.44 20.07 25.80
N ILE A 306 -4.14 18.83 25.36
CA ILE A 306 -2.78 18.41 24.99
C ILE A 306 -2.33 19.08 23.68
N LEU A 307 -3.22 19.19 22.69
CA LEU A 307 -2.87 19.66 21.34
C LEU A 307 -2.83 21.19 21.24
N ILE A 308 -3.58 21.92 22.08
CA ILE A 308 -3.59 23.39 22.07
C ILE A 308 -2.61 23.99 23.07
N LYS A 309 -2.42 23.43 24.28
CA LYS A 309 -1.50 24.00 25.28
C LYS A 309 -0.02 24.01 24.86
N LYS A 310 0.37 23.24 23.83
CA LYS A 310 1.76 23.24 23.34
C LYS A 310 2.16 24.49 22.53
N HIS A 311 1.23 25.41 22.26
CA HIS A 311 1.57 26.75 21.74
C HIS A 311 1.07 27.84 22.70
N PRO A 312 1.95 28.66 23.30
CA PRO A 312 1.51 29.90 23.92
C PRO A 312 0.96 30.79 22.80
N ALA A 313 -0.33 31.09 22.85
CA ALA A 313 -0.93 32.09 21.98
C ALA A 313 -0.19 33.43 22.16
N PRO A 314 0.10 34.19 21.09
CA PRO A 314 0.53 35.56 21.25
C PRO A 314 -0.62 36.32 21.91
N GLN A 315 -0.38 36.82 23.11
CA GLN A 315 -1.32 37.68 23.83
C GLN A 315 -1.68 38.86 22.92
N ARG A 316 -2.95 38.92 22.47
CA ARG A 316 -3.52 40.19 22.02
C ARG A 316 -3.52 41.13 23.22
N GLN A 317 -2.62 42.11 23.22
CA GLN A 317 -2.68 43.24 24.13
C GLN A 317 -4.07 43.87 24.04
N SER A 318 -4.85 43.75 25.11
CA SER A 318 -6.01 44.61 25.34
C SER A 318 -5.51 46.04 25.44
N ARG A 319 -5.84 46.85 24.44
CA ARG A 319 -5.61 48.29 24.47
C ARG A 319 -6.49 48.87 25.58
N ASN A 320 -5.87 49.27 26.68
CA ASN A 320 -6.53 49.98 27.77
C ASN A 320 -7.15 51.28 27.24
N SER A 321 -8.47 51.41 27.38
CA SER A 321 -9.16 52.70 27.32
C SER A 321 -8.98 53.40 28.67
N PRO A 322 -8.49 54.64 28.75
CA PRO A 322 -8.45 55.36 30.02
C PRO A 322 -9.86 55.83 30.38
N SER A 323 -10.31 55.43 31.56
CA SER A 323 -11.40 56.04 32.31
C SER A 323 -11.11 57.52 32.52
N SER A 324 -11.96 58.39 31.96
CA SER A 324 -11.98 59.81 32.32
C SER A 324 -12.63 59.96 33.69
N ALA A 325 -11.82 60.44 34.64
CA ALA A 325 -12.23 60.85 35.96
C ALA A 325 -12.93 62.21 35.91
N THR A 326 -14.01 62.29 36.67
CA THR A 326 -14.75 63.49 37.06
C THR A 326 -13.85 64.48 37.81
N HIS A 327 -13.88 65.77 37.47
CA HIS A 327 -13.69 66.87 38.42
C HIS A 327 -14.32 68.17 37.88
N THR A 328 -15.05 68.84 38.80
CA THR A 328 -15.70 70.16 38.79
C THR A 328 -16.86 70.38 37.83
#